data_AF-A0A8T3T3F3-F1
#
_entry.id   AF-A0A8T3T3F3-F1
#
_cell.length_a   1.000
_cell.length_b   1.000
_cell.length_c   1.000
_cell.angle_alpha   90.00
_cell.angle_beta   90.00
_cell.angle_gamma   90.00
#
_symmetry.space_group_name_H-M   'P 1'
#
loop_
_entity.id
_entity.type
_entity.pdbx_description
1 polymer ?
#
loop_
_entity_poly.entity_id
_entity_poly.type
_entity_poly.pdbx_seq_one_letter_code
_entity_poly.pdbx_strand_id
1 'polypeptide(L)'
;MPDITAAIDETAANVLVPTLIATTPPVSGSGSGSLGPFGATYSATATFSGGAVDIIPPPTDVIRVSNVVMSYTVGLTFSVDLSFLNFCLPRICIPTPFGSICTPRICVTFPTISVPVSNSSTVTFTGDFRLAVALSGGNWLVDIVVVGVPSLVLGPAATAMLLAIGAAISLALLAVPFIGPFLALASAAIFGLIGLAGVTGLLGPILTPFVSGLRFNVYSQPEIYQLVPAALPDPAVFVRLDNVAALLDGSGGEDELVLNVDISP
;
A
#
# COMPACT_ATOMS: atom_id res chain seq x y z
N MET A 1 12.70 26.02 27.58
CA MET A 1 13.25 24.67 27.80
C MET A 1 12.04 23.80 28.02
N PRO A 2 11.91 22.68 27.29
CA PRO A 2 10.78 21.79 27.47
C PRO A 2 10.76 21.19 28.87
N ASP A 3 9.56 20.96 29.38
CA ASP A 3 9.36 20.35 30.69
C ASP A 3 9.68 18.84 30.66
N ILE A 4 9.43 18.19 29.52
CA ILE A 4 9.76 16.79 29.28
C ILE A 4 10.47 16.68 27.92
N THR A 5 11.65 16.05 27.93
CA THR A 5 12.37 15.64 26.72
C THR A 5 12.60 14.14 26.74
N ALA A 6 12.26 13.48 25.64
CA ALA A 6 12.63 12.10 25.37
C ALA A 6 13.37 12.06 24.04
N ALA A 7 14.49 11.34 23.98
CA ALA A 7 15.27 11.18 22.76
C ALA A 7 15.56 9.69 22.51
N ILE A 8 15.66 9.33 21.24
CA ILE A 8 16.08 8.01 20.78
C ILE A 8 17.17 8.22 19.74
N ASP A 9 18.36 7.74 20.04
CA ASP A 9 19.48 7.71 19.09
C ASP A 9 19.27 6.66 17.98
N GLU A 10 20.05 6.79 16.91
CA GLU A 10 20.02 5.84 15.79
C GLU A 10 20.31 4.39 16.20
N THR A 11 21.19 4.16 17.19
CA THR A 11 21.56 2.81 17.64
C THR A 11 20.35 2.12 18.28
N ALA A 12 19.64 2.83 19.15
CA ALA A 12 18.40 2.39 19.78
C ALA A 12 17.29 2.22 18.73
N ALA A 13 17.17 3.14 17.77
CA ALA A 13 16.21 3.01 16.67
C ALA A 13 16.44 1.75 15.82
N ASN A 14 17.70 1.40 15.56
CA ASN A 14 18.09 0.18 14.86
C ASN A 14 17.86 -1.11 15.67
N VAL A 15 17.60 -1.02 16.97
CA VAL A 15 17.12 -2.16 17.77
C VAL A 15 15.59 -2.24 17.75
N LEU A 16 14.92 -1.10 17.92
CA LEU A 16 13.46 -1.03 18.06
C LEU A 16 12.74 -1.30 16.74
N VAL A 17 13.14 -0.65 15.64
CA VAL A 17 12.41 -0.73 14.37
C VAL A 17 12.44 -2.13 13.75
N PRO A 18 13.58 -2.85 13.68
CA PRO A 18 13.57 -4.22 13.17
C PRO A 18 12.75 -5.17 14.04
N THR A 19 12.74 -4.95 15.37
CA THR A 19 11.91 -5.72 16.31
C THR A 19 10.41 -5.46 16.06
N LEU A 20 10.02 -4.20 15.84
CA LEU A 20 8.66 -3.82 15.44
C LEU A 20 8.27 -4.44 14.10
N ILE A 21 9.15 -4.37 13.10
CA ILE A 21 8.91 -4.97 11.78
C ILE A 21 8.71 -6.49 11.92
N ALA A 22 9.57 -7.18 12.67
CA ALA A 22 9.49 -8.62 12.89
C ALA A 22 8.24 -9.06 13.67
N THR A 23 7.69 -8.19 14.50
CA THR A 23 6.47 -8.45 15.29
C THR A 23 5.19 -7.97 14.60
N THR A 24 5.31 -7.24 13.49
CA THR A 24 4.16 -6.78 12.72
C THR A 24 3.50 -7.96 12.02
N PRO A 25 2.21 -8.24 12.28
CA PRO A 25 1.50 -9.33 11.61
C PRO A 25 1.40 -9.07 10.10
N PRO A 26 1.15 -10.12 9.30
CA PRO A 26 0.92 -9.95 7.86
C PRO A 26 -0.17 -8.92 7.58
N VAL A 27 0.15 -7.95 6.72
CA VAL A 27 -0.80 -6.94 6.27
C VAL A 27 -1.50 -7.47 5.04
N SER A 28 -2.82 -7.61 5.09
CA SER A 28 -3.63 -8.08 3.97
C SER A 28 -4.60 -7.02 3.48
N GLY A 29 -4.78 -6.94 2.17
CA GLY A 29 -5.81 -6.13 1.53
C GLY A 29 -6.55 -6.96 0.48
N SER A 30 -7.84 -6.74 0.32
CA SER A 30 -8.61 -7.33 -0.76
C SER A 30 -9.62 -6.35 -1.29
N GLY A 31 -10.05 -6.57 -2.52
CA GLY A 31 -11.05 -5.74 -3.15
C GLY A 31 -11.60 -6.38 -4.41
N SER A 32 -12.68 -5.79 -4.91
CA SER A 32 -13.31 -6.23 -6.14
C SER A 32 -13.90 -5.04 -6.88
N GLY A 33 -13.90 -5.12 -8.21
CA GLY A 33 -14.56 -4.17 -9.08
C GLY A 33 -15.19 -4.89 -10.28
N SER A 34 -16.17 -4.24 -10.91
CA SER A 34 -16.81 -4.76 -12.11
C SER A 34 -17.08 -3.63 -13.11
N LEU A 35 -16.90 -3.93 -14.39
CA LEU A 35 -17.23 -3.08 -15.52
C LEU A 35 -18.10 -3.88 -16.51
N GLY A 36 -19.42 -3.80 -16.34
CA GLY A 36 -20.37 -4.58 -17.13
C GLY A 36 -20.22 -6.09 -16.85
N PRO A 37 -20.05 -6.95 -17.88
CA PRO A 37 -19.86 -8.38 -17.68
C PRO A 37 -18.47 -8.72 -17.13
N PHE A 38 -17.52 -7.78 -17.10
CA PHE A 38 -16.17 -8.04 -16.59
C PHE A 38 -16.09 -7.75 -15.10
N GLY A 39 -15.54 -8.68 -14.33
CA GLY A 39 -15.20 -8.52 -12.92
C GLY A 39 -13.71 -8.74 -12.68
N ALA A 40 -13.19 -8.10 -11.64
CA ALA A 40 -11.85 -8.33 -11.14
C ALA A 40 -11.89 -8.34 -9.62
N THR A 41 -11.28 -9.33 -8.99
CA THR A 41 -11.04 -9.37 -7.55
C THR A 41 -9.55 -9.49 -7.30
N TYR A 42 -9.08 -8.89 -6.23
CA TYR A 42 -7.71 -9.04 -5.78
C TYR A 42 -7.66 -9.35 -4.29
N SER A 43 -6.65 -10.11 -3.90
CA SER A 43 -6.25 -10.34 -2.52
C SER A 43 -4.73 -10.24 -2.46
N ALA A 44 -4.19 -9.37 -1.62
CA ALA A 44 -2.77 -9.22 -1.39
C ALA A 44 -2.49 -9.47 0.09
N THR A 45 -1.40 -10.15 0.40
CA THR A 45 -0.86 -10.29 1.75
C THR A 45 0.62 -9.99 1.69
N ALA A 46 1.11 -9.17 2.61
CA ALA A 46 2.50 -8.77 2.69
C ALA A 46 3.04 -8.94 4.12
N THR A 47 4.29 -9.35 4.22
CA THR A 47 5.07 -9.39 5.47
C THR A 47 6.36 -8.62 5.27
N PHE A 48 6.79 -7.92 6.31
CA PHE A 48 7.97 -7.07 6.27
C PHE A 48 9.09 -7.70 7.10
N SER A 49 10.33 -7.46 6.69
CA SER A 49 11.53 -7.92 7.39
C SER A 49 12.71 -7.03 7.06
N GLY A 50 13.76 -7.10 7.89
CA GLY A 50 14.91 -6.22 7.76
C GLY A 50 14.57 -4.78 8.16
N GLY A 51 15.16 -3.82 7.45
CA GLY A 51 15.11 -2.42 7.83
C GLY A 51 16.35 -2.03 8.65
N ALA A 52 17.08 -1.04 8.18
CA ALA A 52 18.05 -0.30 8.99
C ALA A 52 17.61 1.17 9.02
N VAL A 53 17.60 1.74 10.22
CA VAL A 53 17.20 3.14 10.44
C VAL A 53 18.43 4.01 10.28
N ASP A 54 18.26 5.11 9.57
CA ASP A 54 19.25 6.17 9.38
C ASP A 54 18.54 7.49 9.69
N ILE A 55 18.94 8.13 10.78
CA ILE A 55 18.35 9.41 11.22
C ILE A 55 19.19 10.51 10.58
N ILE A 56 18.58 11.33 9.72
CA ILE A 56 19.27 12.40 9.01
C ILE A 56 18.72 13.75 9.50
N PRO A 57 19.43 14.44 10.42
CA PRO A 57 18.99 15.73 10.96
C PRO A 57 18.90 16.85 9.90
N PRO A 58 18.45 18.05 10.30
CA PRO A 58 18.42 19.20 9.41
C PRO A 58 19.79 19.48 8.75
N PRO A 59 19.80 19.89 7.47
CA PRO A 59 18.67 20.43 6.70
C PRO A 59 17.81 19.40 5.97
N THR A 60 18.20 18.12 5.93
CA THR A 60 17.43 17.09 5.20
C THR A 60 16.18 16.69 5.98
N ASP A 61 16.31 16.55 7.31
CA ASP A 61 15.20 16.30 8.24
C ASP A 61 14.36 15.08 7.81
N VAL A 62 14.98 13.90 7.76
CA VAL A 62 14.30 12.65 7.39
C VAL A 62 14.76 11.48 8.25
N ILE A 63 13.84 10.57 8.54
CA ILE A 63 14.10 9.24 9.10
C ILE A 63 14.04 8.27 7.92
N ARG A 64 15.18 7.73 7.53
CA ARG A 64 15.27 6.75 6.46
C ARG A 64 15.20 5.34 7.04
N VAL A 65 14.35 4.50 6.47
CA VAL A 65 14.32 3.06 6.74
C VAL A 65 14.74 2.35 5.46
N SER A 66 15.97 1.82 5.47
CA SER A 66 16.62 1.23 4.31
C SER A 66 16.52 -0.28 4.30
N ASN A 67 16.57 -0.88 3.10
CA ASN A 67 16.64 -2.33 2.90
C ASN A 67 15.49 -3.11 3.57
N VAL A 68 14.28 -2.54 3.55
CA VAL A 68 13.09 -3.25 4.01
C VAL A 68 12.69 -4.26 2.93
N VAL A 69 12.60 -5.54 3.32
CA VAL A 69 12.17 -6.61 2.43
C VAL A 69 10.69 -6.89 2.70
N MET A 70 9.86 -6.56 1.72
CA MET A 70 8.44 -6.93 1.68
C MET A 70 8.30 -8.23 0.89
N SER A 71 7.95 -9.31 1.59
CA SER A 71 7.51 -10.55 0.95
C SER A 71 6.00 -10.48 0.75
N TYR A 72 5.53 -10.69 -0.47
CA TYR A 72 4.12 -10.56 -0.79
C TYR A 72 3.57 -11.78 -1.52
N THR A 73 2.27 -12.00 -1.36
CA THR A 73 1.46 -12.91 -2.16
C THR A 73 0.25 -12.15 -2.66
N VAL A 74 0.04 -12.11 -3.97
CA VAL A 74 -1.07 -11.47 -4.64
C VAL A 74 -1.85 -12.52 -5.43
N GLY A 75 -3.14 -12.64 -5.14
CA GLY A 75 -4.13 -13.32 -5.95
C GLY A 75 -4.94 -12.29 -6.73
N LEU A 76 -5.06 -12.47 -8.03
CA LEU A 76 -5.94 -11.72 -8.92
C LEU A 76 -6.90 -12.73 -9.54
N THR A 77 -8.19 -12.46 -9.51
CA THR A 77 -9.16 -13.26 -10.26
C THR A 77 -9.92 -12.34 -11.20
N PHE A 78 -9.80 -12.61 -12.50
CA PHE A 78 -10.60 -11.95 -13.52
C PHE A 78 -11.82 -12.81 -13.81
N SER A 79 -13.00 -12.20 -13.85
CA SER A 79 -14.24 -12.87 -14.20
C SER A 79 -14.90 -12.24 -15.41
N VAL A 80 -15.58 -13.07 -16.20
CA VAL A 80 -16.46 -12.63 -17.29
C VAL A 80 -17.79 -13.32 -17.07
N ASP A 81 -18.81 -12.53 -16.73
CA ASP A 81 -20.18 -12.98 -16.67
C ASP A 81 -20.75 -13.04 -18.09
N LEU A 82 -20.99 -14.26 -18.59
CA LEU A 82 -21.59 -14.48 -19.90
C LEU A 82 -23.12 -14.45 -19.86
N SER A 83 -23.74 -14.13 -18.71
CA SER A 83 -25.20 -14.08 -18.56
C SER A 83 -25.88 -13.10 -19.53
N PHE A 84 -25.14 -12.11 -20.05
CA PHE A 84 -25.64 -11.21 -21.10
C PHE A 84 -25.95 -11.94 -22.43
N LEU A 85 -25.45 -13.15 -22.63
CA LEU A 85 -25.76 -14.01 -23.78
C LEU A 85 -26.95 -14.95 -23.53
N ASN A 86 -27.55 -14.91 -22.34
CA ASN A 86 -28.70 -15.77 -22.02
C ASN A 86 -29.88 -15.45 -22.95
N PHE A 87 -30.37 -16.46 -23.65
CA PHE A 87 -31.56 -16.31 -24.47
C PHE A 87 -32.47 -17.53 -24.32
N CYS A 88 -33.77 -17.30 -24.51
CA CYS A 88 -34.76 -18.36 -24.55
C CYS A 88 -35.48 -18.31 -25.88
N LEU A 89 -35.55 -19.44 -26.57
CA LEU A 89 -36.43 -19.59 -27.72
C LEU A 89 -37.88 -19.55 -27.20
N PRO A 90 -38.72 -18.65 -27.74
CA PRO A 90 -40.10 -18.53 -27.30
C PRO A 90 -40.87 -19.81 -27.65
N ARG A 91 -41.83 -20.15 -26.80
CA ARG A 91 -42.73 -21.28 -27.01
C ARG A 91 -43.69 -20.93 -28.15
N ILE A 92 -43.63 -21.68 -29.24
CA ILE A 92 -44.54 -21.52 -30.38
C ILE A 92 -45.63 -22.57 -30.25
N CYS A 93 -46.88 -22.13 -30.23
CA CYS A 93 -48.05 -22.99 -30.15
C CYS A 93 -48.76 -23.01 -31.50
N ILE A 94 -49.01 -24.21 -32.03
CA ILE A 94 -49.78 -24.42 -33.25
C ILE A 94 -51.15 -25.00 -32.84
N PRO A 95 -52.27 -24.33 -33.20
CA PRO A 95 -53.59 -24.87 -32.94
C PRO A 95 -53.83 -26.10 -33.83
N THR A 96 -54.26 -27.21 -33.22
CA THR A 96 -54.69 -28.41 -33.94
C THR A 96 -56.13 -28.76 -33.57
N PRO A 97 -56.84 -29.59 -34.35
CA PRO A 97 -58.23 -29.96 -34.09
C PRO A 97 -58.47 -30.65 -32.74
N PHE A 98 -57.41 -31.13 -32.09
CA PHE A 98 -57.45 -31.85 -30.81
C PHE A 98 -56.82 -31.05 -29.65
N GLY A 99 -56.48 -29.77 -29.87
CA GLY A 99 -55.85 -28.88 -28.88
C GLY A 99 -54.61 -28.16 -29.43
N SER A 100 -54.03 -27.26 -28.63
CA SER A 100 -52.81 -26.53 -29.01
C SER A 100 -51.57 -27.36 -28.68
N ILE A 101 -50.79 -27.72 -29.70
CA ILE A 101 -49.47 -28.33 -29.50
C ILE A 101 -48.44 -27.22 -29.48
N CYS A 102 -47.68 -27.13 -28.39
CA CYS A 102 -46.65 -26.11 -28.23
C CYS A 102 -45.27 -26.74 -28.14
N THR A 103 -44.27 -26.11 -28.76
CA THR A 103 -42.86 -26.48 -28.57
C THR A 103 -42.44 -26.25 -27.12
N PRO A 104 -41.47 -27.00 -26.58
CA PRO A 104 -40.88 -26.68 -25.29
C PRO A 104 -40.12 -25.35 -25.36
N ARG A 105 -40.15 -24.57 -24.28
CA ARG A 105 -39.28 -23.41 -24.13
C ARG A 105 -37.85 -23.91 -23.89
N ILE A 106 -36.94 -23.58 -24.79
CA ILE A 106 -35.52 -23.94 -24.65
C ILE A 106 -34.79 -22.67 -24.25
N CYS A 107 -34.18 -22.68 -23.06
CA CYS A 107 -33.32 -21.60 -22.59
C CYS A 107 -31.88 -22.06 -22.62
N VAL A 108 -31.00 -21.22 -23.14
CA VAL A 108 -29.55 -21.41 -23.10
C VAL A 108 -29.00 -20.43 -22.07
N THR A 109 -28.39 -20.96 -21.02
CA THR A 109 -27.75 -20.18 -19.96
C THR A 109 -26.23 -20.32 -20.05
N PHE A 110 -25.52 -19.21 -19.98
CA PHE A 110 -24.05 -19.19 -20.00
C PHE A 110 -23.50 -18.92 -18.58
N PRO A 111 -22.40 -19.59 -18.19
CA PRO A 111 -21.81 -19.43 -16.87
C PRO A 111 -20.89 -18.20 -16.79
N THR A 112 -20.60 -17.75 -15.57
CA THR A 112 -19.47 -16.85 -15.32
C THR A 112 -18.17 -17.65 -15.42
N ILE A 113 -17.21 -17.17 -16.21
CA ILE A 113 -15.87 -17.75 -16.30
C ILE A 113 -14.95 -16.94 -15.39
N SER A 114 -14.19 -17.59 -14.50
CA SER A 114 -13.20 -16.93 -13.64
C SER A 114 -11.81 -17.54 -13.80
N VAL A 115 -10.79 -16.70 -13.98
CA VAL A 115 -9.39 -17.12 -14.12
C VAL A 115 -8.59 -16.56 -12.93
N PRO A 116 -8.20 -17.43 -11.97
CA PRO A 116 -7.34 -17.02 -10.87
C PRO A 116 -5.87 -16.99 -11.34
N VAL A 117 -5.15 -15.97 -10.92
CA VAL A 117 -3.71 -15.76 -11.11
C VAL A 117 -3.13 -15.41 -9.76
N SER A 118 -2.29 -16.29 -9.22
CA SER A 118 -1.57 -16.03 -7.97
C SER A 118 -0.07 -15.85 -8.25
N ASN A 119 0.53 -14.81 -7.66
CA ASN A 119 1.97 -14.58 -7.70
C ASN A 119 2.47 -14.28 -6.29
N SER A 120 3.61 -14.86 -5.93
CA SER A 120 4.35 -14.53 -4.72
C SER A 120 5.76 -14.13 -5.10
N SER A 121 6.24 -13.03 -4.53
CA SER A 121 7.61 -12.55 -4.75
C SER A 121 8.02 -11.62 -3.61
N THR A 122 9.21 -11.05 -3.70
CA THR A 122 9.73 -10.05 -2.80
C THR A 122 9.89 -8.71 -3.49
N VAL A 123 9.88 -7.63 -2.69
CA VAL A 123 10.29 -6.28 -3.06
C VAL A 123 11.21 -5.77 -1.96
N THR A 124 12.36 -5.19 -2.34
CA THR A 124 13.22 -4.49 -1.39
C THR A 124 13.05 -3.00 -1.62
N PHE A 125 12.77 -2.23 -0.56
CA PHE A 125 12.60 -0.79 -0.69
C PHE A 125 13.30 -0.03 0.43
N THR A 126 13.56 1.25 0.15
CA THR A 126 13.97 2.25 1.13
C THR A 126 12.90 3.33 1.16
N GLY A 127 12.45 3.71 2.36
CA GLY A 127 11.47 4.77 2.57
C GLY A 127 12.05 5.90 3.41
N ASP A 128 11.77 7.14 3.02
CA ASP A 128 12.12 8.33 3.77
C ASP A 128 10.85 8.91 4.41
N PHE A 129 10.93 9.15 5.71
CA PHE A 129 9.79 9.56 6.53
C PHE A 129 10.11 10.82 7.34
N ARG A 130 9.06 11.52 7.76
CA ARG A 130 9.10 12.64 8.72
C ARG A 130 8.05 12.42 9.79
N LEU A 131 8.23 13.07 10.93
CA LEU A 131 7.18 13.17 11.94
C LEU A 131 6.49 14.52 11.82
N ALA A 132 5.17 14.49 11.88
CA ALA A 132 4.35 15.69 12.01
C ALA A 132 3.53 15.57 13.29
N VAL A 133 3.67 16.54 14.17
CA VAL A 133 2.90 16.62 15.40
C VAL A 133 1.87 17.74 15.27
N ALA A 134 0.61 17.44 15.60
CA ALA A 134 -0.46 18.42 15.52
C ALA A 134 -1.55 18.17 16.57
N LEU A 135 -2.14 19.24 17.11
CA LEU A 135 -3.31 19.17 17.97
C LEU A 135 -4.59 19.15 17.10
N SER A 136 -5.40 18.10 17.24
CA SER A 136 -6.66 17.96 16.51
C SER A 136 -7.74 17.35 17.41
N GLY A 137 -8.88 18.04 17.53
CA GLY A 137 -10.01 17.55 18.33
C GLY A 137 -9.68 17.30 19.80
N GLY A 138 -8.79 18.10 20.40
CA GLY A 138 -8.35 17.94 21.80
C GLY A 138 -7.37 16.78 22.02
N ASN A 139 -6.81 16.20 20.94
CA ASN A 139 -5.75 15.20 21.03
C ASN A 139 -4.52 15.64 20.22
N TRP A 140 -3.35 15.53 20.83
CA TRP A 140 -2.08 15.57 20.12
C TRP A 140 -1.92 14.31 19.30
N LEU A 141 -1.71 14.48 18.00
CA LEU A 141 -1.49 13.43 17.02
C LEU A 141 -0.02 13.45 16.62
N VAL A 142 0.62 12.29 16.64
CA VAL A 142 1.92 12.07 16.01
C VAL A 142 1.68 11.28 14.74
N ASP A 143 1.91 11.92 13.61
CA ASP A 143 1.76 11.33 12.29
C ASP A 143 3.12 11.06 11.68
N ILE A 144 3.28 9.89 11.06
CA ILE A 144 4.37 9.64 10.12
C ILE A 144 3.94 10.18 8.76
N VAL A 145 4.78 11.02 8.17
CA VAL A 145 4.60 11.57 6.82
C VAL A 145 5.61 10.93 5.88
N VAL A 146 5.13 10.36 4.77
CA VAL A 146 6.01 9.84 3.73
C VAL A 146 6.64 11.01 2.99
N VAL A 147 7.96 11.12 3.00
CA VAL A 147 8.69 12.09 2.19
C VAL A 147 8.89 11.53 0.79
N GLY A 148 9.32 10.27 0.71
CA GLY A 148 9.47 9.57 -0.56
C GLY A 148 9.97 8.14 -0.41
N VAL A 149 10.20 7.50 -1.56
CA VAL A 149 10.72 6.14 -1.66
C VAL A 149 11.99 6.20 -2.51
N PRO A 150 13.18 6.40 -1.93
CA PRO A 150 14.41 6.58 -2.72
C PRO A 150 14.78 5.38 -3.59
N SER A 151 14.38 4.17 -3.20
CA SER A 151 14.66 2.95 -3.96
C SER A 151 13.53 1.93 -3.77
N LEU A 152 13.15 1.28 -4.87
CA LEU A 152 12.26 0.12 -4.85
C LEU A 152 12.70 -0.88 -5.92
N VAL A 153 13.14 -2.05 -5.47
CA VAL A 153 13.67 -3.14 -6.29
C VAL A 153 12.71 -4.32 -6.22
N LEU A 154 12.22 -4.74 -7.38
CA LEU A 154 11.38 -5.93 -7.53
C LEU A 154 12.25 -7.19 -7.55
N GLY A 155 11.75 -8.25 -6.92
CA GLY A 155 12.35 -9.57 -7.02
C GLY A 155 12.34 -10.12 -8.46
N PRO A 156 13.24 -11.08 -8.80
CA PRO A 156 13.40 -11.58 -10.16
C PRO A 156 12.10 -12.12 -10.78
N ALA A 157 11.25 -12.77 -9.98
CA ALA A 157 9.98 -13.32 -10.44
C ALA A 157 8.98 -12.23 -10.84
N ALA A 158 8.89 -11.15 -10.06
CA ALA A 158 8.03 -10.01 -10.36
C ALA A 158 8.49 -9.27 -11.62
N THR A 159 9.80 -9.05 -11.76
CA THR A 159 10.40 -8.44 -12.96
C THR A 159 10.14 -9.29 -14.21
N ALA A 160 10.34 -10.61 -14.12
CA ALA A 160 10.08 -11.53 -15.24
C ALA A 160 8.60 -11.52 -15.66
N MET A 161 7.69 -11.49 -14.69
CA MET A 161 6.25 -11.41 -14.96
C MET A 161 5.89 -10.09 -15.65
N LEU A 162 6.46 -8.97 -15.22
CA LEU A 162 6.21 -7.66 -15.83
C LEU A 162 6.71 -7.59 -17.27
N LEU A 163 7.90 -8.15 -17.55
CA LEU A 163 8.42 -8.27 -18.92
C LEU A 163 7.57 -9.22 -19.78
N ALA A 164 7.08 -10.33 -19.22
CA ALA A 164 6.21 -11.25 -19.93
C ALA A 164 4.86 -10.61 -20.31
N ILE A 165 4.26 -9.83 -19.40
CA ILE A 165 3.06 -9.03 -19.68
C ILE A 165 3.34 -8.01 -20.79
N GLY A 166 4.46 -7.30 -20.71
CA GLY A 166 4.86 -6.34 -21.74
C GLY A 166 5.06 -6.96 -23.12
N ALA A 167 5.66 -8.15 -23.19
CA ALA A 167 5.82 -8.91 -24.42
C ALA A 167 4.47 -9.37 -24.99
N ALA A 168 3.59 -9.90 -24.15
CA ALA A 168 2.26 -10.36 -24.56
C ALA A 168 1.39 -9.21 -25.10
N ILE A 169 1.37 -8.05 -24.41
CA ILE A 169 0.65 -6.85 -24.85
C ILE A 169 1.20 -6.35 -26.18
N SER A 170 2.53 -6.25 -26.31
CA SER A 170 3.17 -5.81 -27.55
C SER A 170 2.81 -6.72 -28.72
N LEU A 171 2.81 -8.04 -28.52
CA LEU A 171 2.46 -9.02 -29.55
C LEU A 171 0.98 -8.91 -29.97
N ALA A 172 0.08 -8.68 -29.01
CA ALA A 172 -1.34 -8.46 -29.28
C ALA A 172 -1.60 -7.16 -30.05
N LEU A 173 -0.91 -6.08 -29.68
CA LEU A 173 -1.03 -4.78 -30.37
C LEU A 173 -0.53 -4.84 -31.81
N LEU A 174 0.45 -5.68 -32.12
CA LEU A 174 0.98 -5.86 -33.47
C LEU A 174 -0.07 -6.41 -34.45
N ALA A 175 -1.11 -7.08 -33.95
CA ALA A 175 -2.24 -7.57 -34.76
C ALA A 175 -3.21 -6.46 -35.17
N VAL A 176 -3.10 -5.25 -34.61
CA VAL A 176 -3.95 -4.10 -34.95
C VAL A 176 -3.40 -3.41 -36.20
N PRO A 177 -4.17 -3.29 -37.29
CA PRO A 177 -3.70 -2.65 -38.50
C PRO A 177 -3.41 -1.14 -38.28
N PHE A 178 -2.44 -0.63 -39.05
CA PHE A 178 -1.96 0.77 -39.06
C PHE A 178 -1.26 1.26 -37.77
N ILE A 179 -1.97 1.31 -36.64
CA ILE A 179 -1.44 1.89 -35.39
C ILE A 179 -0.77 0.85 -34.49
N GLY A 180 -1.06 -0.43 -34.70
CA GLY A 180 -0.58 -1.54 -33.87
C GLY A 180 0.94 -1.62 -33.71
N PRO A 181 1.75 -1.54 -34.79
CA PRO A 181 3.21 -1.56 -34.66
C PRO A 181 3.78 -0.42 -33.81
N PHE A 182 3.18 0.78 -33.89
CA PHE A 182 3.58 1.92 -33.07
C PHE A 182 3.23 1.70 -31.59
N LEU A 183 2.01 1.25 -31.30
CA LEU A 183 1.57 0.94 -29.93
C LEU A 183 2.36 -0.21 -29.33
N ALA A 184 2.69 -1.24 -30.13
CA ALA A 184 3.50 -2.37 -29.71
C ALA A 184 4.93 -1.96 -29.34
N LEU A 185 5.54 -1.07 -30.13
CA LEU A 185 6.86 -0.52 -29.81
C LEU A 185 6.80 0.33 -28.54
N ALA A 186 5.78 1.17 -28.41
CA ALA A 186 5.57 2.00 -27.23
C ALA A 186 5.37 1.14 -25.97
N SER A 187 4.54 0.10 -26.03
CA SER A 187 4.34 -0.81 -24.91
C SER A 187 5.62 -1.56 -24.56
N ALA A 188 6.34 -2.09 -25.55
CA ALA A 188 7.61 -2.79 -25.31
C ALA A 188 8.63 -1.87 -24.63
N ALA A 189 8.74 -0.62 -25.08
CA ALA A 189 9.62 0.38 -24.47
C ALA A 189 9.20 0.70 -23.03
N ILE A 190 7.90 0.93 -22.78
CA ILE A 190 7.39 1.25 -21.44
C ILE A 190 7.65 0.09 -20.47
N PHE A 191 7.26 -1.13 -20.82
CA PHE A 191 7.48 -2.30 -19.96
C PHE A 191 8.96 -2.64 -19.81
N GLY A 192 9.78 -2.42 -20.84
CA GLY A 192 11.23 -2.53 -20.76
C GLY A 192 11.83 -1.54 -19.77
N LEU A 193 11.42 -0.26 -19.82
CA LEU A 193 11.85 0.78 -18.89
C LEU A 193 11.39 0.51 -17.45
N ILE A 194 10.14 0.08 -17.25
CA ILE A 194 9.61 -0.29 -15.93
C ILE A 194 10.33 -1.53 -15.39
N GLY A 195 10.61 -2.53 -16.24
CA GLY A 195 11.37 -3.72 -15.85
C GLY A 195 12.79 -3.37 -15.42
N LEU A 196 13.49 -2.52 -16.18
CA LEU A 196 14.81 -2.01 -15.81
C LEU A 196 14.75 -1.18 -14.52
N ALA A 197 13.77 -0.29 -14.38
CA ALA A 197 13.55 0.47 -13.16
C ALA A 197 13.30 -0.45 -11.95
N GLY A 198 12.59 -1.56 -12.17
CA GLY A 198 12.31 -2.56 -11.14
C GLY A 198 13.54 -3.31 -10.67
N VAL A 199 14.56 -3.52 -11.50
CA VAL A 199 15.81 -4.16 -11.07
C VAL A 199 16.81 -3.16 -10.50
N THR A 200 16.76 -1.90 -10.97
CA THR A 200 17.72 -0.84 -10.59
C THR A 200 17.31 -0.04 -9.36
N GLY A 201 16.08 -0.17 -8.88
CA GLY A 201 15.56 0.61 -7.75
C GLY A 201 14.83 1.90 -8.16
N LEU A 202 14.86 2.27 -9.44
CA LEU A 202 14.31 3.53 -9.94
C LEU A 202 12.77 3.59 -9.88
N LEU A 203 12.08 2.47 -9.63
CA LEU A 203 10.64 2.51 -9.37
C LEU A 203 10.30 3.34 -8.13
N GLY A 204 11.16 3.38 -7.12
CA GLY A 204 10.92 4.18 -5.91
C GLY A 204 10.75 5.68 -6.22
N PRO A 205 11.75 6.32 -6.87
CA PRO A 205 11.64 7.71 -7.28
C PRO A 205 10.46 7.99 -8.21
N ILE A 206 10.11 7.05 -9.10
CA ILE A 206 8.93 7.16 -9.98
C ILE A 206 7.62 7.15 -9.17
N LEU A 207 7.55 6.38 -8.08
CA LEU A 207 6.37 6.26 -7.23
C LEU A 207 6.25 7.38 -6.19
N THR A 208 7.37 8.01 -5.82
CA THR A 208 7.44 9.10 -4.83
C THR A 208 6.37 10.19 -5.00
N PRO A 209 6.13 10.78 -6.19
CA PRO A 209 5.09 11.82 -6.33
C PRO A 209 3.67 11.35 -6.02
N PHE A 210 3.39 10.04 -6.04
CA PHE A 210 2.08 9.48 -5.73
C PHE A 210 1.88 9.15 -4.25
N VAL A 211 2.98 8.99 -3.51
CA VAL A 211 2.95 8.58 -2.09
C VAL A 211 3.46 9.66 -1.14
N SER A 212 4.18 10.66 -1.65
CA SER A 212 4.69 11.78 -0.86
C SER A 212 3.55 12.58 -0.23
N GLY A 213 3.69 12.92 1.04
CA GLY A 213 2.69 13.64 1.82
C GLY A 213 1.59 12.77 2.42
N LEU A 214 1.53 11.48 2.10
CA LEU A 214 0.65 10.54 2.82
C LEU A 214 1.00 10.55 4.31
N ARG A 215 -0.03 10.64 5.14
CA ARG A 215 0.10 10.69 6.60
C ARG A 215 -0.54 9.47 7.24
N PHE A 216 0.14 8.91 8.21
CA PHE A 216 -0.34 7.78 9.00
C PHE A 216 -0.23 8.16 10.48
N ASN A 217 -1.36 8.18 11.17
CA ASN A 217 -1.35 8.40 12.61
C ASN A 217 -0.75 7.18 13.31
N VAL A 218 0.30 7.41 14.10
CA VAL A 218 0.96 6.34 14.87
C VAL A 218 0.72 6.46 16.36
N TYR A 219 0.36 7.66 16.84
CA TYR A 219 0.07 7.90 18.24
C TYR A 219 -0.92 9.04 18.41
N SER A 220 -1.74 8.94 19.45
CA SER A 220 -2.69 9.96 19.87
C SER A 220 -2.70 10.07 21.39
N GLN A 221 -2.64 11.29 21.90
CA GLN A 221 -2.67 11.61 23.32
C GLN A 221 -3.64 12.75 23.59
N PRO A 222 -4.53 12.66 24.59
CA PRO A 222 -5.36 13.78 25.00
C PRO A 222 -4.53 15.01 25.41
N GLU A 223 -4.99 16.19 25.01
CA GLU A 223 -4.41 17.48 25.41
C GLU A 223 -4.41 17.63 26.94
N ILE A 224 -5.46 17.14 27.60
CA ILE A 224 -5.58 17.11 29.05
C ILE A 224 -5.55 15.65 29.47
N TYR A 225 -4.56 15.27 30.27
CA TYR A 225 -4.43 13.90 30.76
C TYR A 225 -4.19 13.86 32.26
N GLN A 226 -4.67 12.79 32.88
CA GLN A 226 -4.58 12.59 34.32
C GLN A 226 -3.28 11.85 34.66
N LEU A 227 -2.43 12.49 35.45
CA LEU A 227 -1.29 11.84 36.08
C LEU A 227 -1.76 11.12 37.34
N VAL A 228 -1.61 9.80 37.34
CA VAL A 228 -1.82 8.96 38.52
C VAL A 228 -0.49 8.88 39.28
N PRO A 229 -0.45 9.27 40.56
CA PRO A 229 0.79 9.25 41.33
C PRO A 229 1.34 7.84 41.49
N ALA A 230 2.67 7.73 41.46
CA ALA A 230 3.39 6.45 41.54
C ALA A 230 3.20 5.72 42.88
N ALA A 231 2.83 6.44 43.94
CA ALA A 231 2.48 5.89 45.24
C ALA A 231 1.43 6.77 45.96
N LEU A 232 0.62 6.15 46.81
CA LEU A 232 -0.30 6.86 47.72
C LEU A 232 0.50 7.67 48.75
N PRO A 233 0.04 8.87 49.18
CA PRO A 233 -1.35 9.32 49.23
C PRO A 233 -1.73 10.43 48.24
N ASP A 234 -0.89 10.75 47.27
CA ASP A 234 -1.11 11.94 46.44
C ASP A 234 -2.39 11.81 45.58
N PRO A 235 -3.17 12.90 45.41
CA PRO A 235 -4.31 12.91 44.51
C PRO A 235 -3.84 12.94 43.05
N ALA A 236 -4.68 12.42 42.16
CA ALA A 236 -4.42 12.53 40.74
C ALA A 236 -4.48 13.99 40.26
N VAL A 237 -3.51 14.39 39.44
CA VAL A 237 -3.36 15.76 38.92
C VAL A 237 -3.69 15.74 37.43
N PHE A 238 -4.45 16.71 36.97
CA PHE A 238 -4.64 16.92 35.53
C PHE A 238 -3.51 17.81 35.04
N VAL A 239 -2.93 17.44 33.90
CA VAL A 239 -1.90 18.23 33.24
C VAL A 239 -2.33 18.46 31.81
N ARG A 240 -2.15 19.68 31.35
CA ARG A 240 -2.33 20.08 29.97
C ARG A 240 -1.01 20.02 29.22
N LEU A 241 -1.03 19.41 28.04
CA LEU A 241 0.06 19.43 27.07
C LEU A 241 -0.09 20.68 26.20
N ASP A 242 0.68 21.71 26.48
CA ASP A 242 0.58 22.99 25.76
C ASP A 242 1.23 22.92 24.38
N ASN A 243 2.31 22.16 24.27
CA ASN A 243 3.05 22.01 23.03
C ASN A 243 3.74 20.64 23.00
N VAL A 244 3.65 19.96 21.86
CA VAL A 244 4.35 18.71 21.60
C VAL A 244 5.07 18.89 20.27
N ALA A 245 6.39 18.72 20.28
CA ALA A 245 7.23 18.87 19.10
C ALA A 245 8.11 17.64 18.94
N ALA A 246 8.17 17.10 17.72
CA ALA A 246 9.14 16.09 17.32
C ALA A 246 10.15 16.73 16.37
N LEU A 247 11.44 16.51 16.59
CA LEU A 247 12.51 17.05 15.79
C LEU A 247 13.69 16.07 15.71
N LEU A 248 14.42 16.13 14.61
CA LEU A 248 15.67 15.41 14.46
C LEU A 248 16.82 16.35 14.86
N ASP A 249 17.72 15.86 15.70
CA ASP A 249 18.89 16.60 16.17
C ASP A 249 20.18 15.83 15.88
N GLY A 250 21.22 16.56 15.49
CA GLY A 250 22.58 16.04 15.29
C GLY A 250 23.63 16.89 16.01
N SER A 251 23.21 17.87 16.80
CA SER A 251 24.10 18.86 17.42
C SER A 251 24.93 18.28 18.58
N GLY A 252 24.50 17.15 19.14
CA GLY A 252 25.20 16.43 20.22
C GLY A 252 26.32 15.49 19.77
N GLY A 253 26.54 15.33 18.46
CA GLY A 253 27.47 14.34 17.90
C GLY A 253 26.86 12.96 17.67
N GLU A 254 25.58 12.77 18.02
CA GLU A 254 24.74 11.63 17.70
C GLU A 254 23.50 12.12 16.95
N ASP A 255 23.01 11.32 16.01
CA ASP A 255 21.78 11.60 15.28
C ASP A 255 20.59 11.00 16.05
N GLU A 256 19.69 11.87 16.48
CA GLU A 256 18.63 11.53 17.42
C GLU A 256 17.26 12.03 16.97
N LEU A 257 16.23 11.23 17.27
CA LEU A 257 14.85 11.67 17.26
C LEU A 257 14.47 12.18 18.65
N VAL A 258 14.14 13.47 18.76
CA VAL A 258 13.79 14.14 20.01
C VAL A 258 12.32 14.52 20.03
N LEU A 259 11.63 14.14 21.10
CA LEU A 259 10.27 14.57 21.44
C LEU A 259 10.33 15.52 22.64
N ASN A 260 9.86 16.74 22.43
CA ASN A 260 9.79 17.78 23.44
C ASN A 260 8.34 18.10 23.78
N VAL A 261 8.06 18.22 25.07
CA VAL A 261 6.72 18.50 25.59
C VAL A 261 6.79 19.61 26.62
N ASP A 262 5.94 20.62 26.43
CA ASP A 262 5.68 21.68 27.39
C ASP A 262 4.34 21.40 28.09
N ILE A 263 4.30 21.57 29.42
CA ILE A 263 3.12 21.23 30.23
C ILE A 263 2.69 22.38 31.15
N SER A 264 1.38 22.46 31.39
CA SER A 264 0.81 23.33 32.42
C SER A 264 -0.18 22.58 33.32
N PRO A 265 -0.31 23.01 34.60
CA PRO A 265 -1.29 22.46 35.53
C PRO A 265 -2.74 22.85 35.18
#